data_AF-A0A938I3C0-F1
#
_entry.id   AF-A0A938I3C0-F1
#
_cell.length_a   1.000
_cell.length_b   1.000
_cell.length_c   1.000
_cell.angle_alpha   90.00
_cell.angle_beta   90.00
_cell.angle_gamma   90.00
#
_symmetry.space_group_name_H-M   'P 1'
#
loop_
_entity.id
_entity.type
_entity.pdbx_description
1 polymer ?
#
loop_
_entity_poly.entity_id
_entity_poly.type
_entity_poly.pdbx_seq_one_letter_code
_entity_poly.pdbx_strand_id
1 'polypeptide(L)'
;MQILEVLKSAIPTSEELKTNVRNWFQANAKFWGISVFMHLLIFVILGVAIGAPHAKKLLQEVVFFDTEVDQAVEETPITHFDVGETPIEPTVLNTESLTEPPAATIEQDAQFNDNSAVFEEAGGGTAASGPSFGGLGGFDVSAFGAGPAVRGPGGVGTGVGNSDKGGSGGAGEGFGGRGSGSRQAMLASGGGTADSERAVAAATNWLARHQAADGGWGCASFTKQCKDPTCSVHAHKSADHPMAATAFGLLPFFAAGQTHETRGPYQAVIRKGLLWMASHQDKNGRLGSGSMYEHGLATIAICEAYGLSKDPKLKNLAQAAVRFIEDAQNDESGGWHYSANPPTVGDTSVVGWQLMGLKSAQMAGLPVNPQTLIKSKSFLASVAKGKNGGLFSYMPGSGPTPAMSAVGLLCNQYSGMERNDPAMVEGMNYVMANLAGAKSDSYFLYYATQVMHNLPGPEWDTWNRNARRHLISTQIKEGCAAGSWAPTGHSAGPVMSTSIHALTLEVYYRYLPLYQLDNKKQALKSGD
;
A
#
# COMPACT_ATOMS: atom_id res chain seq x y z
N MET A 1 17.39 78.13 -67.08
CA MET A 1 16.02 78.10 -66.51
C MET A 1 15.14 77.02 -67.12
N GLN A 2 15.25 76.69 -68.42
CA GLN A 2 14.43 75.67 -69.09
C GLN A 2 14.65 74.20 -68.64
N ILE A 3 15.83 73.84 -68.12
CA ILE A 3 16.11 72.46 -67.65
C ILE A 3 15.33 72.12 -66.37
N LEU A 4 15.05 73.11 -65.52
CA LEU A 4 14.37 72.90 -64.24
C LEU A 4 12.86 72.62 -64.41
N GLU A 5 12.25 73.07 -65.50
CA GLU A 5 10.84 72.77 -65.79
C GLU A 5 10.65 71.36 -66.35
N VAL A 6 11.58 70.89 -67.18
CA VAL A 6 11.58 69.51 -67.70
C VAL A 6 11.81 68.47 -66.59
N LEU A 7 12.60 68.81 -65.56
CA LEU A 7 12.78 67.95 -64.39
C LEU A 7 11.55 67.93 -63.47
N LYS A 8 10.76 69.01 -63.43
CA LYS A 8 9.51 69.06 -62.64
C LYS A 8 8.37 68.28 -63.28
N SER A 9 8.36 68.11 -64.61
CA SER A 9 7.36 67.28 -65.29
C SER A 9 7.65 65.77 -65.24
N ALA A 10 8.82 65.36 -64.72
CA ALA A 10 9.20 63.95 -64.56
C ALA A 10 8.94 63.38 -63.16
N ILE A 11 8.53 64.21 -62.19
CA ILE A 11 8.22 63.78 -60.83
C ILE A 11 6.71 63.53 -60.75
N PRO A 12 6.27 62.29 -60.46
CA PRO A 12 4.85 62.00 -60.35
C PRO A 12 4.21 62.88 -59.27
N THR A 13 3.07 63.46 -59.61
CA THR A 13 2.26 64.21 -58.66
C THR A 13 1.76 63.29 -57.53
N SER A 14 1.38 63.87 -56.39
CA SER A 14 0.87 63.09 -55.25
C SER A 14 -0.33 62.22 -55.60
N GLU A 15 -1.17 62.66 -56.54
CA GLU A 15 -2.34 61.91 -57.03
C GLU A 15 -1.95 60.75 -57.97
N GLU A 16 -0.92 60.93 -58.81
CA GLU A 16 -0.35 59.83 -59.61
C GLU A 16 0.29 58.78 -58.71
N LEU A 17 0.99 59.21 -57.65
CA LEU A 17 1.61 58.31 -56.69
C LEU A 17 0.56 57.49 -55.92
N LYS A 18 -0.52 58.13 -55.45
CA LYS A 18 -1.66 57.43 -54.81
C LYS A 18 -2.31 56.43 -55.76
N THR A 19 -2.51 56.81 -57.02
CA THR A 19 -3.13 55.94 -58.02
C THR A 19 -2.23 54.73 -58.33
N ASN A 20 -0.92 54.95 -58.48
CA ASN A 20 0.04 53.89 -58.72
C ASN A 20 0.14 52.91 -57.54
N VAL A 21 0.15 53.42 -56.30
CA VAL A 21 0.13 52.57 -55.10
C VAL A 21 -1.16 51.77 -55.01
N ARG A 22 -2.32 52.39 -55.30
CA ARG A 22 -3.61 51.69 -55.31
C ARG A 22 -3.64 50.59 -56.36
N ASN A 23 -3.15 50.86 -57.57
CA ASN A 23 -3.12 49.88 -58.65
C ASN A 23 -2.12 48.74 -58.34
N TRP A 24 -0.96 49.06 -57.76
CA TRP A 24 0.00 48.07 -57.29
C TRP A 24 -0.61 47.17 -56.21
N PHE A 25 -1.34 47.75 -55.25
CA PHE A 25 -2.03 46.99 -54.22
C PHE A 25 -3.11 46.10 -54.82
N GLN A 26 -3.94 46.60 -55.74
CA GLN A 26 -4.97 45.79 -56.42
C GLN A 26 -4.38 44.65 -57.26
N ALA A 27 -3.25 44.87 -57.92
CA ALA A 27 -2.56 43.84 -58.70
C ALA A 27 -1.97 42.73 -57.81
N ASN A 28 -1.48 43.09 -56.61
CA ASN A 28 -0.75 42.16 -55.75
C ASN A 28 -1.59 41.58 -54.60
N ALA A 29 -2.71 42.20 -54.22
CA ALA A 29 -3.53 41.81 -53.06
C ALA A 29 -3.95 40.33 -53.09
N LYS A 30 -4.19 39.77 -54.27
CA LYS A 30 -4.52 38.34 -54.44
C LYS A 30 -3.38 37.43 -53.98
N PHE A 31 -2.13 37.77 -54.31
CA PHE A 31 -0.95 36.99 -53.89
C PHE A 31 -0.68 37.11 -52.39
N TRP A 32 -0.90 38.30 -51.82
CA TRP A 32 -0.82 38.50 -50.37
C TRP A 32 -1.89 37.69 -49.62
N GLY A 33 -3.13 37.68 -50.11
CA GLY A 33 -4.20 36.86 -49.54
C GLY A 33 -3.87 35.36 -49.58
N ILE A 34 -3.33 34.87 -50.69
CA ILE A 34 -2.88 33.47 -50.82
C ILE A 34 -1.74 33.18 -49.83
N SER A 35 -0.76 34.07 -49.70
CA SER A 35 0.37 33.88 -48.77
C SER A 35 -0.10 33.81 -47.32
N VAL A 36 -0.98 34.72 -46.88
CA VAL A 36 -1.54 34.73 -45.52
C VAL A 36 -2.34 33.45 -45.27
N PHE A 37 -3.15 33.02 -46.24
CA PHE A 37 -3.91 31.78 -46.14
C PHE A 37 -3.00 30.55 -46.00
N MET A 38 -1.94 30.46 -46.80
CA MET A 38 -0.97 29.36 -46.73
C MET A 38 -0.23 29.31 -45.38
N HIS A 39 0.17 30.46 -44.84
CA HIS A 39 0.80 30.51 -43.52
C HIS A 39 -0.16 30.12 -42.40
N LEU A 40 -1.41 30.59 -42.43
CA LEU A 40 -2.45 30.16 -41.48
C LEU A 40 -2.66 28.64 -41.54
N LEU A 41 -2.70 28.06 -42.75
CA LEU A 41 -2.84 26.62 -42.93
C LEU A 41 -1.65 25.86 -42.32
N ILE A 42 -0.42 26.35 -42.53
CA ILE A 42 0.80 25.77 -41.94
C ILE A 42 0.76 25.84 -40.40
N PHE A 43 0.33 26.96 -39.81
CA PHE A 43 0.20 27.07 -38.35
C PHE A 43 -0.87 26.13 -37.78
N VAL A 44 -1.99 25.92 -38.49
CA VAL A 44 -2.99 24.92 -38.10
C VAL A 44 -2.42 23.51 -38.19
N ILE A 45 -1.72 23.18 -39.28
CA ILE A 45 -1.08 21.86 -39.46
C ILE A 45 0.00 21.62 -38.39
N LEU A 46 0.84 22.61 -38.08
CA LEU A 46 1.83 22.52 -37.00
C LEU A 46 1.16 22.42 -35.63
N GLY A 47 0.09 23.18 -35.38
CA GLY A 47 -0.70 23.09 -34.16
C GLY A 47 -1.30 21.70 -33.95
N VAL A 48 -1.82 21.08 -35.01
CA VAL A 48 -2.33 19.70 -34.99
C VAL A 48 -1.19 18.69 -34.87
N ALA A 49 -0.08 18.85 -35.59
CA ALA A 49 1.05 17.93 -35.57
C ALA A 49 1.84 17.95 -34.24
N ILE A 50 1.92 19.10 -33.57
CA ILE A 50 2.54 19.26 -32.24
C ILE A 50 1.53 18.89 -31.14
N GLY A 51 0.27 19.26 -31.33
CA GLY A 51 -0.82 19.01 -30.39
C GLY A 51 -1.25 17.54 -30.33
N ALA A 52 -1.25 16.81 -31.44
CA ALA A 52 -1.70 15.40 -31.47
C ALA A 52 -0.81 14.46 -30.64
N PRO A 53 0.53 14.53 -30.66
CA PRO A 53 1.38 13.76 -29.75
C PRO A 53 1.20 14.15 -28.28
N HIS A 54 1.02 15.44 -27.98
CA HIS A 54 0.77 15.92 -26.61
C HIS A 54 -0.60 15.51 -26.09
N ALA A 55 -1.64 15.58 -26.92
CA ALA A 55 -2.98 15.10 -26.61
C ALA A 55 -2.99 13.58 -26.44
N LYS A 56 -2.24 12.83 -27.26
CA LYS A 56 -2.10 11.36 -27.11
C LYS A 56 -1.37 10.99 -25.82
N LYS A 57 -0.36 11.77 -25.42
CA LYS A 57 0.35 11.59 -24.14
C LYS A 57 -0.54 11.95 -22.94
N LEU A 58 -1.31 13.03 -23.02
CA LEU A 58 -2.30 13.41 -22.00
C LEU A 58 -3.45 12.39 -21.92
N LEU A 59 -3.90 11.85 -23.05
CA LEU A 59 -4.91 10.78 -23.08
C LEU A 59 -4.33 9.48 -22.48
N GLN A 60 -3.06 9.13 -22.72
CA GLN A 60 -2.42 7.99 -22.04
C GLN A 60 -2.21 8.23 -20.53
N GLU A 61 -1.94 9.46 -20.10
CA GLU A 61 -1.83 9.80 -18.66
C GLU A 61 -3.19 9.81 -17.95
N VAL A 62 -4.30 10.03 -18.68
CA VAL A 62 -5.67 10.00 -18.15
C VAL A 62 -6.31 8.61 -18.21
N VAL A 63 -5.81 7.72 -19.07
CA VAL A 63 -6.36 6.37 -19.29
C VAL A 63 -5.50 5.33 -18.55
N PHE A 64 -5.52 5.37 -17.21
CA PHE A 64 -4.85 4.36 -16.37
C PHE A 64 -5.62 3.02 -16.31
N PHE A 65 -6.89 3.05 -16.69
CA PHE A 65 -7.72 1.87 -16.92
C PHE A 65 -8.47 2.14 -18.22
N ASP A 66 -8.00 1.55 -19.32
CA ASP A 66 -8.79 1.53 -20.54
C ASP A 66 -10.18 0.98 -20.21
N THR A 67 -11.21 1.74 -20.61
CA THR A 67 -12.55 1.25 -20.89
C THR A 67 -12.55 0.39 -22.16
N GLU A 68 -11.51 -0.42 -22.37
CA GLU A 68 -11.71 -1.64 -23.11
C GLU A 68 -12.67 -2.48 -22.29
N VAL A 69 -13.58 -3.18 -22.98
CA VAL A 69 -14.64 -4.00 -22.42
C VAL A 69 -14.00 -5.18 -21.69
N ASP A 70 -13.40 -4.94 -20.53
CA ASP A 70 -13.18 -5.93 -19.50
C ASP A 70 -14.58 -6.50 -19.26
N GLN A 71 -14.73 -7.80 -19.51
CA GLN A 71 -15.96 -8.56 -19.24
C GLN A 71 -16.61 -7.96 -18.00
N ALA A 72 -17.82 -7.41 -18.13
CA ALA A 72 -18.49 -6.72 -17.05
C ALA A 72 -18.35 -7.58 -15.79
N VAL A 73 -17.46 -7.17 -14.87
CA VAL A 73 -17.24 -7.89 -13.63
C VAL A 73 -18.60 -7.89 -12.99
N GLU A 74 -19.25 -9.05 -12.94
CA GLU A 74 -20.63 -9.14 -12.50
C GLU A 74 -20.65 -8.66 -11.05
N GLU A 75 -21.14 -7.44 -10.85
CA GLU A 75 -21.15 -6.79 -9.54
C GLU A 75 -22.19 -7.50 -8.69
N THR A 76 -21.77 -8.59 -8.06
CA THR A 76 -22.61 -9.30 -7.10
C THR A 76 -22.82 -8.36 -5.92
N PRO A 77 -24.06 -8.03 -5.55
CA PRO A 77 -24.31 -7.13 -4.42
C PRO A 77 -23.64 -7.70 -3.16
N ILE A 78 -22.76 -6.90 -2.52
CA ILE A 78 -22.17 -7.29 -1.24
C ILE A 78 -23.28 -7.30 -0.19
N THR A 79 -23.67 -8.49 0.25
CA THR A 79 -24.68 -8.67 1.28
C THR A 79 -24.04 -8.79 2.66
N HIS A 80 -24.80 -8.39 3.68
CA HIS A 80 -24.46 -8.67 5.07
C HIS A 80 -24.60 -10.18 5.34
N PHE A 81 -23.70 -10.74 6.12
CA PHE A 81 -23.84 -12.07 6.70
C PHE A 81 -23.63 -12.00 8.21
N ASP A 82 -24.33 -12.86 8.96
CA ASP A 82 -24.23 -12.89 10.42
C ASP A 82 -22.88 -13.46 10.86
N VAL A 83 -22.22 -12.78 11.80
CA VAL A 83 -20.91 -13.18 12.32
C VAL A 83 -21.10 -14.35 13.29
N GLY A 84 -21.00 -15.59 12.79
CA GLY A 84 -21.16 -16.79 13.61
C GLY A 84 -20.84 -18.11 12.92
N GLU A 85 -21.07 -18.22 11.60
CA GLU A 85 -20.83 -19.44 10.82
C GLU A 85 -20.23 -19.14 9.45
N THR A 86 -19.15 -18.36 9.38
CA THR A 86 -18.43 -18.16 8.13
C THR A 86 -17.59 -19.41 7.82
N PRO A 87 -17.69 -20.01 6.61
CA PRO A 87 -16.88 -21.17 6.24
C PRO A 87 -15.39 -20.91 6.42
N ILE A 88 -14.70 -21.85 7.07
CA ILE A 88 -13.25 -21.82 7.28
C ILE A 88 -12.57 -22.48 6.06
N GLU A 89 -12.73 -21.94 4.86
CA GLU A 89 -11.95 -22.28 3.65
C GLU A 89 -12.06 -21.09 2.66
N PRO A 90 -11.04 -20.81 1.83
CA PRO A 90 -10.53 -19.47 1.59
C PRO A 90 -11.44 -18.63 0.72
N THR A 91 -11.92 -17.49 1.23
CA THR A 91 -12.17 -16.22 0.50
C THR A 91 -12.84 -16.25 -0.89
N VAL A 92 -13.53 -17.34 -1.28
CA VAL A 92 -14.33 -17.44 -2.50
C VAL A 92 -15.72 -17.89 -2.11
N LEU A 93 -16.52 -16.95 -1.63
CA LEU A 93 -17.96 -17.14 -1.54
C LEU A 93 -18.55 -16.89 -2.94
N ASN A 94 -18.81 -17.96 -3.70
CA ASN A 94 -19.74 -17.92 -4.82
C ASN A 94 -20.55 -19.23 -4.91
N THR A 95 -21.63 -19.21 -5.69
CA THR A 95 -22.56 -20.34 -5.84
C THR A 95 -22.00 -21.50 -6.68
N GLU A 96 -20.92 -21.29 -7.43
CA GLU A 96 -20.29 -22.32 -8.28
C GLU A 96 -19.38 -23.27 -7.49
N SER A 97 -18.77 -22.81 -6.39
CA SER A 97 -17.95 -23.64 -5.49
C SER A 97 -18.72 -24.73 -4.74
N LEU A 98 -20.07 -24.70 -4.80
CA LEU A 98 -20.95 -25.72 -4.21
C LEU A 98 -21.26 -26.90 -5.14
N THR A 99 -20.84 -26.84 -6.41
CA THR A 99 -21.24 -27.86 -7.41
C THR A 99 -20.10 -28.46 -8.23
N GLU A 100 -18.86 -27.99 -8.07
CA GLU A 100 -17.71 -28.64 -8.70
C GLU A 100 -17.09 -29.71 -7.80
N PRO A 101 -16.79 -30.91 -8.31
CA PRO A 101 -15.99 -31.88 -7.56
C PRO A 101 -14.59 -31.28 -7.33
N PRO A 102 -14.05 -31.37 -6.10
CA PRO A 102 -12.80 -30.71 -5.75
C PRO A 102 -11.67 -31.16 -6.68
N ALA A 103 -10.88 -30.19 -7.16
CA ALA A 103 -9.55 -30.49 -7.68
C ALA A 103 -8.78 -31.27 -6.61
N ALA A 104 -8.12 -32.35 -7.00
CA ALA A 104 -7.41 -33.25 -6.10
C ALA A 104 -6.33 -32.49 -5.31
N THR A 105 -6.74 -31.98 -4.16
CA THR A 105 -5.89 -31.35 -3.16
C THR A 105 -5.54 -32.46 -2.20
N ILE A 106 -4.27 -32.62 -1.87
CA ILE A 106 -3.89 -33.53 -0.78
C ILE A 106 -4.58 -32.99 0.47
N GLU A 107 -5.58 -33.73 0.98
CA GLU A 107 -6.22 -33.44 2.27
C GLU A 107 -5.13 -33.44 3.33
N GLN A 108 -4.81 -32.25 3.83
CA GLN A 108 -3.99 -32.09 5.01
C GLN A 108 -4.90 -31.48 6.07
N ASP A 109 -5.26 -32.25 7.08
CA ASP A 109 -6.06 -31.77 8.22
C ASP A 109 -5.30 -30.62 8.91
N ALA A 110 -5.74 -29.39 8.67
CA ALA A 110 -5.14 -28.21 9.29
C ALA A 110 -5.51 -28.16 10.79
N GLN A 111 -4.51 -28.24 11.65
CA GLN A 111 -4.68 -28.07 13.09
C GLN A 111 -4.54 -26.58 13.45
N PHE A 112 -5.62 -25.97 13.96
CA PHE A 112 -5.61 -24.60 14.46
C PHE A 112 -5.39 -24.57 15.96
N ASN A 113 -4.76 -23.50 16.45
CA ASN A 113 -4.65 -23.27 17.89
C ASN A 113 -6.04 -23.09 18.49
N ASP A 114 -6.28 -23.70 19.65
CA ASP A 114 -7.53 -23.49 20.37
C ASP A 114 -7.56 -22.10 21.02
N ASN A 115 -8.76 -21.68 21.47
CA ASN A 115 -8.93 -20.42 22.19
C ASN A 115 -8.78 -20.58 23.71
N SER A 116 -8.21 -21.69 24.18
CA SER A 116 -8.21 -22.00 25.61
C SER A 116 -7.35 -21.02 26.41
N ALA A 117 -7.55 -21.03 27.73
CA ALA A 117 -6.83 -20.15 28.65
C ALA A 117 -5.34 -20.48 28.70
N VAL A 118 -4.97 -21.75 28.44
CA VAL A 118 -3.61 -22.27 28.40
C VAL A 118 -3.18 -22.34 26.93
N PHE A 119 -1.89 -22.19 26.63
CA PHE A 119 -1.42 -22.52 25.28
C PHE A 119 -1.19 -24.01 25.22
N GLU A 120 -1.96 -24.72 24.41
CA GLU A 120 -1.58 -26.03 23.96
C GLU A 120 -1.22 -25.92 22.48
N GLU A 121 0.05 -26.13 22.16
CA GLU A 121 0.53 -26.20 20.78
C GLU A 121 -0.14 -27.40 20.12
N ALA A 122 -1.11 -27.17 19.23
CA ALA A 122 -1.66 -28.23 18.43
C ALA A 122 -0.60 -28.65 17.39
N GLY A 123 0.21 -29.66 17.74
CA GLY A 123 0.95 -30.49 16.80
C GLY A 123 1.85 -29.75 15.80
N GLY A 124 2.85 -29.01 16.28
CA GLY A 124 4.02 -28.67 15.47
C GLY A 124 4.75 -29.95 15.05
N GLY A 125 4.74 -30.26 13.75
CA GLY A 125 5.27 -31.52 13.21
C GLY A 125 6.67 -31.89 13.70
N THR A 126 6.85 -33.16 14.05
CA THR A 126 8.13 -33.76 14.44
C THR A 126 9.21 -33.51 13.39
N ALA A 127 10.40 -33.11 13.83
CA ALA A 127 11.59 -33.08 12.99
C ALA A 127 11.80 -34.46 12.33
N ALA A 128 11.54 -34.57 11.03
CA ALA A 128 11.83 -35.79 10.29
C ALA A 128 13.36 -35.94 10.15
N SER A 129 13.93 -36.90 10.86
CA SER A 129 15.28 -37.38 10.68
C SER A 129 15.40 -38.23 9.39
N GLY A 130 15.96 -37.69 8.31
CA GLY A 130 16.33 -38.47 7.09
C GLY A 130 16.21 -37.72 5.76
N PRO A 131 16.94 -38.12 4.69
CA PRO A 131 17.53 -37.18 3.73
C PRO A 131 16.66 -36.79 2.51
N SER A 132 16.78 -35.50 2.14
CA SER A 132 16.82 -34.89 0.80
C SER A 132 15.77 -35.25 -0.27
N PHE A 133 14.96 -34.25 -0.63
CA PHE A 133 14.48 -33.95 -1.98
C PHE A 133 14.76 -32.44 -2.20
N GLY A 134 15.50 -31.90 -3.17
CA GLY A 134 15.80 -32.35 -4.52
C GLY A 134 15.14 -31.43 -5.55
N GLY A 135 15.48 -30.13 -5.60
CA GLY A 135 14.94 -29.18 -6.59
C GLY A 135 15.52 -27.76 -6.47
N LEU A 136 16.13 -27.26 -7.56
CA LEU A 136 16.94 -26.04 -7.64
C LEU A 136 16.08 -24.79 -7.93
N GLY A 137 16.02 -23.83 -6.99
CA GLY A 137 15.44 -22.49 -7.21
C GLY A 137 15.68 -21.59 -5.99
N GLY A 138 16.44 -20.50 -6.15
CA GLY A 138 16.96 -19.67 -5.05
C GLY A 138 16.14 -18.41 -4.73
N PHE A 139 16.20 -17.97 -3.46
CA PHE A 139 15.68 -16.69 -2.97
C PHE A 139 16.79 -15.64 -2.94
N ASP A 140 16.48 -14.39 -3.30
CA ASP A 140 17.39 -13.25 -3.15
C ASP A 140 16.77 -12.23 -2.19
N VAL A 141 17.37 -12.06 -1.02
CA VAL A 141 16.93 -11.07 -0.01
C VAL A 141 18.10 -10.13 0.24
N SER A 142 18.07 -8.96 -0.42
CA SER A 142 19.04 -7.89 -0.20
C SER A 142 18.75 -7.19 1.13
N ALA A 143 19.43 -7.66 2.19
CA ALA A 143 19.57 -6.90 3.43
C ALA A 143 20.53 -5.71 3.21
N PHE A 144 20.21 -4.56 3.79
CA PHE A 144 20.97 -3.32 3.68
C PHE A 144 22.45 -3.47 4.08
N GLY A 145 23.37 -3.36 3.12
CA GLY A 145 24.81 -3.20 3.37
C GLY A 145 25.68 -3.77 2.25
N ALA A 146 26.92 -3.27 2.11
CA ALA A 146 27.92 -3.75 1.15
C ALA A 146 28.50 -5.13 1.56
N GLY A 147 27.63 -6.11 1.77
CA GLY A 147 27.98 -7.52 1.98
C GLY A 147 27.77 -8.33 0.70
N PRO A 148 28.54 -9.41 0.47
CA PRO A 148 28.39 -10.23 -0.72
C PRO A 148 26.99 -10.84 -0.79
N ALA A 149 26.38 -10.83 -1.98
CA ALA A 149 25.16 -11.57 -2.25
C ALA A 149 25.43 -13.07 -2.02
N VAL A 150 24.85 -13.65 -0.96
CA VAL A 150 25.03 -15.07 -0.65
C VAL A 150 23.88 -15.86 -1.27
N ARG A 151 24.17 -16.56 -2.37
CA ARG A 151 23.32 -17.59 -2.94
C ARG A 151 23.49 -18.86 -2.13
N GLY A 152 22.44 -19.32 -1.45
CA GLY A 152 22.49 -20.51 -0.59
C GLY A 152 21.25 -21.40 -0.77
N PRO A 153 21.40 -22.74 -0.76
CA PRO A 153 20.31 -23.69 -1.00
C PRO A 153 19.44 -23.86 0.26
N GLY A 154 18.14 -23.55 0.17
CA GLY A 154 17.20 -23.78 1.27
C GLY A 154 15.76 -23.60 0.82
N GLY A 155 15.03 -24.71 0.66
CA GLY A 155 13.72 -24.77 0.02
C GLY A 155 12.52 -24.48 0.93
N VAL A 156 11.47 -23.94 0.30
CA VAL A 156 10.05 -24.20 0.59
C VAL A 156 9.45 -24.57 -0.76
N GLY A 157 8.77 -25.72 -0.83
CA GLY A 157 8.39 -26.39 -2.07
C GLY A 157 7.59 -25.50 -3.03
N THR A 158 8.08 -25.38 -4.26
CA THR A 158 7.35 -24.81 -5.39
C THR A 158 6.42 -25.89 -5.96
N GLY A 159 5.15 -25.82 -5.59
CA GLY A 159 4.10 -26.39 -6.42
C GLY A 159 3.96 -25.51 -7.66
N VAL A 160 4.53 -25.93 -8.79
CA VAL A 160 4.22 -25.33 -10.09
C VAL A 160 2.81 -25.79 -10.45
N GLY A 161 1.81 -25.00 -10.05
CA GLY A 161 0.44 -25.16 -10.52
C GLY A 161 0.38 -24.71 -11.99
N ASN A 162 0.22 -25.64 -12.91
CA ASN A 162 -0.02 -25.39 -14.33
C ASN A 162 -1.48 -24.94 -14.57
N SER A 163 -1.96 -23.97 -13.79
CA SER A 163 -3.29 -23.36 -13.98
C SER A 163 -3.10 -21.93 -14.49
N ASP A 164 -3.53 -21.69 -15.72
CA ASP A 164 -3.31 -20.43 -16.45
C ASP A 164 -3.98 -19.19 -15.84
N LYS A 165 -4.69 -19.24 -14.70
CA LYS A 165 -5.26 -18.05 -14.02
C LYS A 165 -5.45 -18.29 -12.51
N GLY A 166 -4.94 -17.36 -11.69
CA GLY A 166 -5.33 -17.17 -10.28
C GLY A 166 -4.20 -17.30 -9.25
N GLY A 167 -3.71 -16.16 -8.73
CA GLY A 167 -2.98 -16.08 -7.45
C GLY A 167 -1.55 -16.64 -7.43
N SER A 168 -0.68 -16.23 -8.36
CA SER A 168 0.75 -16.47 -8.19
C SER A 168 1.29 -15.57 -7.09
N GLY A 169 1.38 -16.06 -5.86
CA GLY A 169 2.28 -15.48 -4.87
C GLY A 169 3.66 -15.38 -5.53
N GLY A 170 4.12 -14.14 -5.73
CA GLY A 170 5.27 -13.83 -6.59
C GLY A 170 6.46 -14.74 -6.30
N ALA A 171 7.10 -15.22 -7.37
CA ALA A 171 8.32 -15.97 -7.33
C ALA A 171 9.37 -15.23 -6.46
N GLY A 172 9.61 -15.73 -5.24
CA GLY A 172 10.71 -15.28 -4.39
C GLY A 172 10.68 -13.84 -3.88
N GLU A 173 9.54 -13.14 -3.96
CA GLU A 173 9.39 -11.74 -3.52
C GLU A 173 8.56 -11.66 -2.22
N GLY A 174 8.74 -10.61 -1.41
CA GLY A 174 8.29 -10.49 -0.01
C GLY A 174 6.78 -10.66 0.26
N PHE A 175 5.96 -10.89 -0.76
CA PHE A 175 4.51 -11.14 -0.69
C PHE A 175 4.12 -12.62 -0.80
N GLY A 176 5.05 -13.55 -1.03
CA GLY A 176 4.76 -14.98 -1.26
C GLY A 176 3.99 -15.68 -0.14
N GLY A 177 3.93 -15.07 1.03
CA GLY A 177 3.15 -15.55 2.16
C GLY A 177 1.63 -15.44 2.02
N ARG A 178 1.14 -14.62 1.10
CA ARG A 178 -0.29 -14.28 1.01
C ARG A 178 -1.07 -15.14 0.01
N GLY A 179 -0.44 -16.15 -0.59
CA GLY A 179 -1.10 -17.11 -1.48
C GLY A 179 -1.93 -18.14 -0.72
N SER A 180 -2.94 -18.75 -1.35
CA SER A 180 -3.91 -19.64 -0.68
C SER A 180 -3.28 -20.76 0.16
N GLY A 181 -2.30 -21.49 -0.39
CA GLY A 181 -1.62 -22.58 0.33
C GLY A 181 -0.60 -22.11 1.38
N SER A 182 0.15 -21.03 1.13
CA SER A 182 1.13 -20.50 2.09
C SER A 182 0.48 -19.75 3.25
N ARG A 183 -0.67 -19.10 2.99
CA ARG A 183 -1.46 -18.37 3.99
C ARG A 183 -1.99 -19.27 5.08
N GLN A 184 -2.60 -20.41 4.72
CA GLN A 184 -3.12 -21.38 5.70
C GLN A 184 -2.01 -21.92 6.61
N ALA A 185 -0.89 -22.35 6.03
CA ALA A 185 0.24 -22.88 6.77
C ALA A 185 0.82 -21.85 7.76
N MET A 186 1.03 -20.60 7.32
CA MET A 186 1.57 -19.55 8.18
C MET A 186 0.59 -19.07 9.23
N LEU A 187 -0.71 -19.10 8.94
CA LEU A 187 -1.74 -18.79 9.92
C LEU A 187 -1.68 -19.80 11.08
N ALA A 188 -1.64 -21.09 10.76
CA ALA A 188 -1.54 -22.15 11.75
C ALA A 188 -0.25 -22.02 12.58
N SER A 189 0.91 -21.87 11.92
CA SER A 189 2.20 -21.77 12.61
C SER A 189 2.42 -20.45 13.34
N GLY A 190 1.76 -19.37 12.93
CA GLY A 190 1.90 -18.03 13.50
C GLY A 190 1.06 -17.80 14.76
N GLY A 191 0.18 -18.75 15.09
CA GLY A 191 -0.71 -18.65 16.24
C GLY A 191 -2.13 -18.18 15.89
N GLY A 192 -2.49 -18.09 14.62
CA GLY A 192 -3.86 -17.76 14.21
C GLY A 192 -4.86 -18.89 14.51
N THR A 193 -6.14 -18.54 14.48
CA THR A 193 -7.26 -19.40 14.85
C THR A 193 -8.40 -19.26 13.85
N ALA A 194 -9.32 -20.21 13.82
CA ALA A 194 -10.54 -20.08 13.03
C ALA A 194 -11.37 -18.82 13.40
N ASP A 195 -11.41 -18.44 14.68
CA ASP A 195 -12.13 -17.23 15.11
C ASP A 195 -11.47 -15.94 14.66
N SER A 196 -10.14 -15.87 14.65
CA SER A 196 -9.44 -14.70 14.10
C SER A 196 -9.68 -14.57 12.59
N GLU A 197 -9.74 -15.68 11.87
CA GLU A 197 -10.03 -15.69 10.43
C GLU A 197 -11.47 -15.27 10.14
N ARG A 198 -12.43 -15.74 10.93
CA ARG A 198 -13.82 -15.26 10.89
C ARG A 198 -13.91 -13.77 11.15
N ALA A 199 -13.14 -13.26 12.11
CA ALA A 199 -13.12 -11.84 12.41
C ALA A 199 -12.56 -11.01 11.23
N VAL A 200 -11.50 -11.47 10.56
CA VAL A 200 -10.95 -10.83 9.34
C VAL A 200 -11.95 -10.87 8.18
N ALA A 201 -12.64 -11.99 7.95
CA ALA A 201 -13.67 -12.11 6.93
C ALA A 201 -14.86 -11.15 7.18
N ALA A 202 -15.29 -11.03 8.44
CA ALA A 202 -16.34 -10.07 8.81
C ALA A 202 -15.89 -8.61 8.62
N ALA A 203 -14.62 -8.31 8.91
CA ALA A 203 -14.04 -6.98 8.71
C ALA A 203 -13.98 -6.58 7.24
N THR A 204 -13.49 -7.46 6.37
CA THR A 204 -13.41 -7.23 4.92
C THR A 204 -14.80 -7.11 4.29
N ASN A 205 -15.79 -7.90 4.74
CA ASN A 205 -17.19 -7.70 4.37
C ASN A 205 -17.72 -6.32 4.79
N TRP A 206 -17.48 -5.92 6.05
CA TRP A 206 -17.90 -4.61 6.53
C TRP A 206 -17.26 -3.48 5.70
N LEU A 207 -15.96 -3.54 5.43
CA LEU A 207 -15.25 -2.54 4.61
C LEU A 207 -15.85 -2.46 3.21
N ALA A 208 -16.13 -3.60 2.56
CA ALA A 208 -16.76 -3.64 1.25
C ALA A 208 -18.15 -3.00 1.23
N ARG A 209 -18.98 -3.25 2.25
CA ARG A 209 -20.33 -2.64 2.38
C ARG A 209 -20.30 -1.12 2.60
N HIS A 210 -19.18 -0.58 3.07
CA HIS A 210 -19.02 0.84 3.40
C HIS A 210 -18.14 1.60 2.40
N GLN A 211 -17.82 1.01 1.25
CA GLN A 211 -17.19 1.71 0.12
C GLN A 211 -18.20 2.67 -0.52
N ALA A 212 -17.81 3.93 -0.73
CA ALA A 212 -18.65 4.87 -1.44
C ALA A 212 -18.81 4.50 -2.93
N ALA A 213 -19.89 4.99 -3.56
CA ALA A 213 -20.21 4.67 -4.95
C ALA A 213 -19.13 5.09 -5.96
N ASP A 214 -18.28 6.07 -5.62
CA ASP A 214 -17.14 6.51 -6.43
C ASP A 214 -15.90 5.61 -6.27
N GLY A 215 -15.94 4.64 -5.36
CA GLY A 215 -14.85 3.71 -5.06
C GLY A 215 -13.99 4.09 -3.85
N GLY A 216 -14.13 5.31 -3.31
CA GLY A 216 -13.38 5.75 -2.14
C GLY A 216 -13.98 5.26 -0.82
N TRP A 217 -13.23 5.47 0.27
CA TRP A 217 -13.74 5.39 1.64
C TRP A 217 -13.57 6.73 2.35
N GLY A 218 -14.37 6.96 3.38
CA GLY A 218 -14.26 8.11 4.27
C GLY A 218 -14.41 7.70 5.73
N CYS A 219 -13.55 8.19 6.62
CA CYS A 219 -13.63 7.91 8.06
C CYS A 219 -14.85 8.53 8.75
N ALA A 220 -15.24 9.74 8.35
CA ALA A 220 -16.43 10.44 8.83
C ALA A 220 -17.65 10.15 7.95
N SER A 221 -17.43 9.92 6.66
CA SER A 221 -18.51 9.72 5.68
C SER A 221 -18.86 8.27 5.36
N PHE A 222 -18.28 7.28 6.07
CA PHE A 222 -18.56 5.86 5.90
C PHE A 222 -20.05 5.51 6.00
N THR A 223 -20.84 6.27 6.75
CA THR A 223 -22.28 6.00 6.93
C THR A 223 -23.13 6.30 5.70
N LYS A 224 -22.59 6.93 4.65
CA LYS A 224 -23.33 7.30 3.43
C LYS A 224 -23.99 6.11 2.73
N GLN A 225 -23.43 4.91 2.89
CA GLN A 225 -23.95 3.67 2.29
C GLN A 225 -24.78 2.83 3.26
N CYS A 226 -24.84 3.21 4.55
CA CYS A 226 -25.59 2.47 5.55
C CYS A 226 -27.09 2.62 5.29
N LYS A 227 -27.79 1.49 5.21
CA LYS A 227 -29.25 1.46 5.15
C LYS A 227 -29.90 1.51 6.54
N ASP A 228 -29.12 1.24 7.58
CA ASP A 228 -29.55 1.19 8.98
C ASP A 228 -28.78 2.27 9.80
N PRO A 229 -29.50 3.14 10.53
CA PRO A 229 -28.90 4.22 11.31
C PRO A 229 -28.02 3.75 12.49
N THR A 230 -28.08 2.49 12.92
CA THR A 230 -27.26 1.96 14.04
C THR A 230 -25.76 2.12 13.81
N CYS A 231 -25.31 2.14 12.55
CA CYS A 231 -23.89 2.31 12.22
C CYS A 231 -23.31 3.68 12.63
N SER A 232 -24.16 4.70 12.76
CA SER A 232 -23.76 6.08 13.05
C SER A 232 -23.29 6.30 14.49
N VAL A 233 -23.61 5.39 15.41
CA VAL A 233 -23.18 5.48 16.82
C VAL A 233 -21.66 5.45 16.97
N HIS A 234 -20.97 4.85 15.99
CA HIS A 234 -19.51 4.76 15.98
C HIS A 234 -18.84 5.84 15.12
N ALA A 235 -19.61 6.79 14.56
CA ALA A 235 -19.05 7.85 13.75
C ALA A 235 -18.16 8.78 14.58
N HIS A 236 -16.93 8.99 14.10
CA HIS A 236 -15.98 9.89 14.72
C HIS A 236 -16.08 11.29 14.08
N LYS A 237 -15.97 12.36 14.89
CA LYS A 237 -16.09 13.76 14.43
C LYS A 237 -14.78 14.33 13.85
N SER A 238 -13.98 13.50 13.19
CA SER A 238 -12.71 13.89 12.54
C SER A 238 -12.94 14.30 11.08
N ALA A 239 -11.93 14.92 10.47
CA ALA A 239 -11.91 15.09 9.02
C ALA A 239 -11.84 13.72 8.31
N ASP A 240 -12.35 13.67 7.08
CA ASP A 240 -12.62 12.39 6.39
C ASP A 240 -11.36 11.70 5.86
N HIS A 241 -10.29 12.47 5.61
CA HIS A 241 -8.99 11.99 5.14
C HIS A 241 -9.09 10.90 4.06
N PRO A 242 -9.79 11.17 2.93
CA PRO A 242 -10.31 10.11 2.05
C PRO A 242 -9.21 9.27 1.38
N MET A 243 -8.03 9.83 1.16
CA MET A 243 -6.88 9.07 0.65
C MET A 243 -6.39 8.03 1.67
N ALA A 244 -6.24 8.42 2.95
CA ALA A 244 -5.88 7.49 4.00
C ALA A 244 -7.00 6.48 4.29
N ALA A 245 -8.26 6.93 4.31
CA ALA A 245 -9.41 6.05 4.50
C ALA A 245 -9.51 5.00 3.37
N THR A 246 -9.29 5.39 2.12
CA THR A 246 -9.29 4.46 0.97
C THR A 246 -8.12 3.47 1.05
N ALA A 247 -6.93 3.93 1.44
CA ALA A 247 -5.81 3.02 1.68
C ALA A 247 -6.13 2.01 2.80
N PHE A 248 -6.67 2.47 3.94
CA PHE A 248 -7.14 1.57 5.00
C PHE A 248 -8.26 0.63 4.53
N GLY A 249 -9.16 1.08 3.65
CA GLY A 249 -10.18 0.24 3.04
C GLY A 249 -9.60 -0.92 2.23
N LEU A 250 -8.50 -0.68 1.52
CA LEU A 250 -7.88 -1.65 0.61
C LEU A 250 -6.91 -2.63 1.28
N LEU A 251 -6.10 -2.15 2.24
CA LEU A 251 -5.00 -2.95 2.82
C LEU A 251 -5.42 -4.32 3.39
N PRO A 252 -6.57 -4.49 4.07
CA PRO A 252 -7.01 -5.81 4.53
C PRO A 252 -7.27 -6.81 3.41
N PHE A 253 -7.77 -6.36 2.25
CA PHE A 253 -7.92 -7.24 1.09
C PHE A 253 -6.55 -7.71 0.58
N PHE A 254 -5.58 -6.80 0.48
CA PHE A 254 -4.21 -7.13 0.05
C PHE A 254 -3.46 -8.00 1.06
N ALA A 255 -3.71 -7.82 2.36
CA ALA A 255 -3.19 -8.69 3.38
C ALA A 255 -3.73 -10.11 3.20
N ALA A 256 -5.03 -10.26 2.98
CA ALA A 256 -5.68 -11.53 2.67
C ALA A 256 -5.32 -12.13 1.29
N GLY A 257 -4.43 -11.48 0.51
CA GLY A 257 -3.98 -11.95 -0.80
C GLY A 257 -4.96 -11.67 -1.95
N GLN A 258 -6.00 -10.88 -1.71
CA GLN A 258 -6.99 -10.53 -2.73
C GLN A 258 -6.59 -9.26 -3.46
N THR A 259 -6.73 -9.27 -4.78
CA THR A 259 -6.40 -8.14 -5.67
C THR A 259 -7.56 -7.84 -6.62
N HIS A 260 -7.45 -6.77 -7.42
CA HIS A 260 -8.38 -6.47 -8.50
C HIS A 260 -8.38 -7.52 -9.63
N GLU A 261 -7.39 -8.40 -9.67
CA GLU A 261 -7.31 -9.53 -10.61
C GLU A 261 -7.85 -10.84 -10.01
N THR A 262 -8.02 -10.89 -8.69
CA THR A 262 -8.52 -12.07 -8.00
C THR A 262 -10.02 -12.19 -8.23
N ARG A 263 -10.48 -13.31 -8.81
CA ARG A 263 -11.91 -13.60 -8.94
C ARG A 263 -12.51 -13.78 -7.54
N GLY A 264 -13.59 -13.09 -7.27
CA GLY A 264 -14.28 -13.19 -5.99
C GLY A 264 -15.19 -11.99 -5.73
N PRO A 265 -15.95 -12.03 -4.62
CA PRO A 265 -16.95 -11.00 -4.32
C PRO A 265 -16.35 -9.60 -4.18
N TYR A 266 -15.09 -9.50 -3.74
CA TYR A 266 -14.43 -8.21 -3.47
C TYR A 266 -13.64 -7.66 -4.66
N GLN A 267 -13.56 -8.37 -5.78
CA GLN A 267 -12.77 -7.95 -6.95
C GLN A 267 -13.15 -6.55 -7.43
N ALA A 268 -14.45 -6.31 -7.59
CA ALA A 268 -14.98 -5.02 -8.04
C ALA A 268 -14.71 -3.90 -7.02
N VAL A 269 -14.84 -4.20 -5.73
CA VAL A 269 -14.56 -3.27 -4.62
C VAL A 269 -13.10 -2.82 -4.66
N ILE A 270 -12.16 -3.77 -4.74
CA ILE A 270 -10.73 -3.51 -4.80
C ILE A 270 -10.39 -2.68 -6.05
N ARG A 271 -10.91 -3.08 -7.22
CA ARG A 271 -10.71 -2.37 -8.48
C ARG A 271 -11.18 -0.92 -8.40
N LYS A 272 -12.38 -0.67 -7.88
CA LYS A 272 -12.94 0.68 -7.70
C LYS A 272 -12.09 1.53 -6.74
N GLY A 273 -11.58 0.95 -5.67
CA GLY A 273 -10.69 1.65 -4.73
C GLY A 273 -9.36 2.05 -5.36
N LEU A 274 -8.72 1.15 -6.11
CA LEU A 274 -7.47 1.45 -6.83
C LEU A 274 -7.67 2.50 -7.92
N LEU A 275 -8.78 2.43 -8.66
CA LEU A 275 -9.21 3.44 -9.63
C LEU A 275 -9.36 4.82 -8.96
N TRP A 276 -10.02 4.86 -7.81
CA TRP A 276 -10.21 6.09 -7.05
C TRP A 276 -8.87 6.66 -6.58
N MET A 277 -7.95 5.84 -6.04
CA MET A 277 -6.63 6.32 -5.63
C MET A 277 -5.81 6.85 -6.81
N ALA A 278 -5.85 6.16 -7.95
CA ALA A 278 -5.14 6.56 -9.16
C ALA A 278 -5.62 7.91 -9.69
N SER A 279 -6.94 8.16 -9.68
CA SER A 279 -7.51 9.45 -10.12
C SER A 279 -7.20 10.62 -9.16
N HIS A 280 -6.70 10.33 -7.96
CA HIS A 280 -6.29 11.30 -6.94
C HIS A 280 -4.76 11.36 -6.75
N GLN A 281 -3.98 10.83 -7.71
CA GLN A 281 -2.55 11.10 -7.81
C GLN A 281 -2.30 12.32 -8.70
N ASP A 282 -1.52 13.29 -8.22
CA ASP A 282 -1.09 14.41 -9.07
C ASP A 282 0.12 14.05 -9.94
N LYS A 283 0.46 14.94 -10.88
CA LYS A 283 1.56 14.74 -11.84
C LYS A 283 2.94 14.54 -11.20
N ASN A 284 3.12 14.89 -9.92
CA ASN A 284 4.37 14.72 -9.19
C ASN A 284 4.39 13.39 -8.41
N GLY A 285 3.35 12.56 -8.53
CA GLY A 285 3.22 11.30 -7.79
C GLY A 285 2.59 11.46 -6.40
N ARG A 286 2.19 12.67 -6.01
CA ARG A 286 1.57 12.90 -4.70
C ARG A 286 0.17 12.33 -4.67
N LEU A 287 -0.16 11.61 -3.61
CA LEU A 287 -1.47 11.01 -3.38
C LEU A 287 -2.22 11.81 -2.30
N GLY A 288 -3.45 12.21 -2.60
CA GLY A 288 -4.33 12.90 -1.65
C GLY A 288 -4.08 14.40 -1.56
N SER A 289 -4.60 15.04 -0.50
CA SER A 289 -4.70 16.51 -0.39
C SER A 289 -3.44 17.20 0.14
N GLY A 290 -2.33 16.49 0.28
CA GLY A 290 -1.02 17.07 0.63
C GLY A 290 -0.43 16.63 1.97
N SER A 291 -1.13 15.81 2.75
CA SER A 291 -0.59 15.24 3.98
C SER A 291 0.36 14.07 3.67
N MET A 292 1.59 14.12 4.15
CA MET A 292 2.53 12.99 4.02
C MET A 292 2.07 11.75 4.78
N TYR A 293 1.29 11.91 5.85
CA TYR A 293 0.72 10.79 6.58
C TYR A 293 -0.18 9.94 5.67
N GLU A 294 -1.10 10.60 4.95
CA GLU A 294 -2.01 9.94 4.00
C GLU A 294 -1.23 9.37 2.82
N HIS A 295 -0.25 10.13 2.32
CA HIS A 295 0.57 9.72 1.19
C HIS A 295 1.36 8.44 1.50
N GLY A 296 2.02 8.36 2.65
CA GLY A 296 2.78 7.16 3.05
C GLY A 296 1.89 5.92 3.11
N LEU A 297 0.71 6.04 3.72
CA LEU A 297 -0.26 4.96 3.79
C LEU A 297 -0.79 4.54 2.40
N ALA A 298 -1.09 5.52 1.54
CA ALA A 298 -1.52 5.28 0.17
C ALA A 298 -0.43 4.60 -0.68
N THR A 299 0.83 4.96 -0.48
CA THR A 299 1.98 4.33 -1.13
C THR A 299 2.12 2.87 -0.72
N ILE A 300 1.88 2.52 0.55
CA ILE A 300 1.81 1.11 0.98
C ILE A 300 0.76 0.36 0.16
N ALA A 301 -0.48 0.87 0.12
CA ALA A 301 -1.58 0.20 -0.56
C ALA A 301 -1.31 -0.03 -2.06
N ILE A 302 -0.82 0.97 -2.79
CA ILE A 302 -0.53 0.84 -4.21
C ILE A 302 0.69 -0.07 -4.46
N CYS A 303 1.72 0.00 -3.62
CA CYS A 303 2.88 -0.89 -3.74
C CYS A 303 2.52 -2.35 -3.44
N GLU A 304 1.68 -2.62 -2.44
CA GLU A 304 1.20 -3.97 -2.14
C GLU A 304 0.30 -4.49 -3.28
N ALA A 305 -0.59 -3.66 -3.81
CA ALA A 305 -1.43 -4.01 -4.96
C ALA A 305 -0.58 -4.41 -6.17
N TYR A 306 0.42 -3.60 -6.53
CA TYR A 306 1.37 -3.92 -7.60
C TYR A 306 2.22 -5.16 -7.26
N GLY A 307 2.71 -5.28 -6.03
CA GLY A 307 3.52 -6.41 -5.59
C GLY A 307 2.79 -7.75 -5.69
N LEU A 308 1.49 -7.77 -5.39
CA LEU A 308 0.65 -8.97 -5.41
C LEU A 308 0.13 -9.32 -6.81
N SER A 309 -0.31 -8.32 -7.59
CA SER A 309 -0.89 -8.55 -8.92
C SER A 309 0.15 -8.61 -10.04
N LYS A 310 1.26 -7.87 -9.88
CA LYS A 310 2.19 -7.54 -10.96
C LYS A 310 1.54 -6.87 -12.17
N ASP A 311 0.39 -6.22 -11.97
CA ASP A 311 -0.29 -5.46 -13.00
C ASP A 311 0.61 -4.29 -13.47
N PRO A 312 1.05 -4.28 -14.74
CA PRO A 312 1.92 -3.23 -15.27
C PRO A 312 1.27 -1.84 -15.21
N LYS A 313 -0.06 -1.74 -15.17
CA LYS A 313 -0.79 -0.46 -15.04
C LYS A 313 -0.51 0.21 -13.70
N LEU A 314 -0.28 -0.57 -12.63
CA LEU A 314 0.01 -0.06 -11.29
C LEU A 314 1.49 0.32 -11.10
N LYS A 315 2.40 -0.20 -11.93
CA LYS A 315 3.85 -0.02 -11.75
C LYS A 315 4.27 1.45 -11.74
N ASN A 316 3.80 2.23 -12.71
CA ASN A 316 4.16 3.64 -12.83
C ASN A 316 3.51 4.48 -11.72
N LEU A 317 2.26 4.17 -11.39
CA LEU A 317 1.52 4.80 -10.28
C LEU A 317 2.26 4.60 -8.95
N ALA A 318 2.66 3.36 -8.67
CA ALA A 318 3.43 2.98 -7.47
C ALA A 318 4.79 3.68 -7.43
N GLN A 319 5.54 3.62 -8.54
CA GLN A 319 6.88 4.23 -8.61
C GLN A 319 6.84 5.75 -8.44
N ALA A 320 5.84 6.43 -9.00
CA ALA A 320 5.66 7.86 -8.83
C ALA A 320 5.38 8.23 -7.36
N ALA A 321 4.56 7.44 -6.66
CA ALA A 321 4.30 7.62 -5.24
C ALA A 321 5.58 7.43 -4.39
N VAL A 322 6.38 6.41 -4.69
CA VAL A 322 7.67 6.16 -4.03
C VAL A 322 8.62 7.34 -4.21
N ARG A 323 8.75 7.87 -5.43
CA ARG A 323 9.60 9.04 -5.71
C ARG A 323 9.14 10.27 -4.94
N PHE A 324 7.83 10.46 -4.80
CA PHE A 324 7.31 11.57 -4.01
C PHE A 324 7.68 11.45 -2.52
N ILE A 325 7.68 10.25 -1.92
CA ILE A 325 8.21 10.05 -0.56
C ILE A 325 9.67 10.50 -0.47
N GLU A 326 10.50 10.09 -1.43
CA GLU A 326 11.92 10.39 -1.46
C GLU A 326 12.18 11.89 -1.60
N ASP A 327 11.47 12.55 -2.52
CA ASP A 327 11.57 13.98 -2.80
C ASP A 327 10.98 14.87 -1.69
N ALA A 328 10.12 14.32 -0.83
CA ALA A 328 9.49 15.03 0.27
C ALA A 328 10.27 14.96 1.60
N GLN A 329 11.32 14.14 1.66
CA GLN A 329 12.13 13.95 2.86
C GLN A 329 12.91 15.22 3.20
N ASN A 330 12.92 15.60 4.49
CA ASN A 330 13.75 16.71 4.92
C ASN A 330 15.24 16.30 4.90
N ASP A 331 16.06 17.04 4.15
CA ASP A 331 17.48 16.71 3.94
C ASP A 331 18.35 16.84 5.20
N GLU A 332 17.99 17.73 6.13
CA GLU A 332 18.79 18.01 7.32
C GLU A 332 18.53 17.02 8.45
N SER A 333 17.26 16.77 8.75
CA SER A 333 16.83 15.87 9.83
C SER A 333 16.72 14.41 9.38
N GLY A 334 16.53 14.17 8.08
CA GLY A 334 16.24 12.86 7.51
C GLY A 334 14.84 12.32 7.81
N GLY A 335 13.98 13.13 8.43
CA GLY A 335 12.60 12.77 8.78
C GLY A 335 11.57 13.27 7.78
N TRP A 336 10.31 12.92 8.04
CA TRP A 336 9.13 13.48 7.39
C TRP A 336 8.20 14.08 8.44
N HIS A 337 7.42 15.06 8.02
CA HIS A 337 6.35 15.65 8.80
C HIS A 337 5.09 15.71 7.92
N TYR A 338 3.98 16.23 8.43
CA TYR A 338 2.70 16.25 7.70
C TYR A 338 2.72 16.98 6.34
N SER A 339 3.64 17.91 6.11
CA SER A 339 3.85 18.54 4.80
C SER A 339 5.09 18.01 4.12
N ALA A 340 5.07 17.90 2.79
CA ALA A 340 6.28 17.61 2.01
C ALA A 340 7.33 18.71 2.19
N ASN A 341 8.61 18.32 2.24
CA ASN A 341 9.74 19.23 2.46
C ASN A 341 9.53 20.18 3.65
N PRO A 342 9.23 19.64 4.85
CA PRO A 342 8.89 20.46 5.99
C PRO A 342 10.11 21.28 6.44
N PRO A 343 9.94 22.53 6.87
CA PRO A 343 11.03 23.33 7.43
C PRO A 343 11.39 22.91 8.87
N THR A 344 10.60 22.02 9.47
CA THR A 344 10.77 21.53 10.84
C THR A 344 11.34 20.12 10.85
N VAL A 345 11.89 19.72 11.99
CA VAL A 345 12.23 18.31 12.25
C VAL A 345 11.00 17.42 12.03
N GLY A 346 11.23 16.23 11.48
CA GLY A 346 10.17 15.24 11.27
C GLY A 346 9.58 14.71 12.58
N ASP A 347 8.55 13.88 12.45
CA ASP A 347 7.96 13.13 13.55
C ASP A 347 7.99 11.62 13.29
N THR A 348 8.05 10.84 14.38
CA THR A 348 8.19 9.39 14.32
C THR A 348 6.98 8.71 13.66
N SER A 349 5.78 9.28 13.78
CA SER A 349 4.55 8.68 13.24
C SER A 349 4.49 8.73 11.72
N VAL A 350 4.84 9.88 11.12
CA VAL A 350 4.87 10.05 9.66
C VAL A 350 6.05 9.27 9.06
N VAL A 351 7.20 9.26 9.73
CA VAL A 351 8.38 8.46 9.34
C VAL A 351 8.04 6.98 9.30
N GLY A 352 7.28 6.47 10.27
CA GLY A 352 6.80 5.09 10.28
C GLY A 352 6.07 4.70 9.00
N TRP A 353 5.09 5.51 8.58
CA TRP A 353 4.34 5.25 7.35
C TRP A 353 5.19 5.37 6.08
N GLN A 354 6.08 6.35 6.01
CA GLN A 354 6.97 6.50 4.85
C GLN A 354 7.90 5.29 4.70
N LEU A 355 8.51 4.83 5.80
CA LEU A 355 9.41 3.68 5.78
C LEU A 355 8.68 2.38 5.45
N MET A 356 7.45 2.20 5.94
CA MET A 356 6.62 1.07 5.53
C MET A 356 6.25 1.13 4.03
N GLY A 357 5.97 2.32 3.49
CA GLY A 357 5.74 2.53 2.06
C GLY A 357 6.95 2.15 1.23
N LEU A 358 8.13 2.66 1.58
CA LEU A 358 9.41 2.33 0.92
C LEU A 358 9.73 0.84 1.03
N LYS A 359 9.45 0.21 2.18
CA LYS A 359 9.64 -1.23 2.36
C LYS A 359 8.70 -2.04 1.46
N SER A 360 7.44 -1.62 1.34
CA SER A 360 6.46 -2.24 0.43
C SER A 360 6.90 -2.12 -1.02
N ALA A 361 7.49 -0.99 -1.40
CA ALA A 361 8.07 -0.78 -2.73
C ALA A 361 9.23 -1.75 -3.00
N GLN A 362 10.17 -1.89 -2.05
CA GLN A 362 11.26 -2.87 -2.15
C GLN A 362 10.73 -4.31 -2.30
N MET A 363 9.73 -4.68 -1.50
CA MET A 363 9.09 -6.00 -1.58
C MET A 363 8.41 -6.24 -2.93
N ALA A 364 7.92 -5.18 -3.57
CA ALA A 364 7.28 -5.24 -4.89
C ALA A 364 8.29 -5.22 -6.05
N GLY A 365 9.59 -5.13 -5.77
CA GLY A 365 10.65 -5.01 -6.78
C GLY A 365 10.76 -3.61 -7.39
N LEU A 366 10.25 -2.58 -6.72
CA LEU A 366 10.38 -1.18 -7.14
C LEU A 366 11.69 -0.58 -6.61
N PRO A 367 12.43 0.16 -7.44
CA PRO A 367 13.58 0.95 -7.01
C PRO A 367 13.24 1.91 -5.86
N VAL A 368 14.09 1.89 -4.83
CA VAL A 368 14.08 2.84 -3.71
C VAL A 368 15.49 3.41 -3.54
N ASN A 369 15.60 4.72 -3.37
CA ASN A 369 16.85 5.42 -3.15
C ASN A 369 17.46 5.04 -1.78
N PRO A 370 18.64 4.40 -1.76
CA PRO A 370 19.29 4.02 -0.50
C PRO A 370 19.63 5.21 0.40
N GLN A 371 19.85 6.40 -0.15
CA GLN A 371 20.16 7.61 0.63
C GLN A 371 18.98 8.04 1.51
N THR A 372 17.75 7.86 1.01
CA THR A 372 16.53 8.16 1.77
C THR A 372 16.47 7.33 3.05
N LEU A 373 16.86 6.07 2.94
CA LEU A 373 16.87 5.11 4.04
C LEU A 373 18.01 5.39 5.02
N ILE A 374 19.19 5.77 4.52
CA ILE A 374 20.31 6.21 5.37
C ILE A 374 19.92 7.45 6.20
N LYS A 375 19.33 8.47 5.57
CA LYS A 375 18.86 9.69 6.23
C LYS A 375 17.81 9.38 7.31
N SER A 376 16.91 8.44 7.05
CA SER A 376 15.90 8.04 8.04
C SER A 376 16.51 7.44 9.31
N LYS A 377 17.67 6.75 9.21
CA LYS A 377 18.39 6.25 10.39
C LYS A 377 18.91 7.39 11.26
N SER A 378 19.39 8.48 10.65
CA SER A 378 19.80 9.69 11.39
C SER A 378 18.63 10.31 12.14
N PHE A 379 17.45 10.38 11.50
CA PHE A 379 16.23 10.81 12.18
C PHE A 379 15.90 9.91 13.37
N LEU A 380 15.84 8.59 13.17
CA LEU A 380 15.52 7.61 14.22
C LEU A 380 16.49 7.68 15.39
N ALA A 381 17.79 7.89 15.13
CA ALA A 381 18.78 8.10 16.17
C ALA A 381 18.50 9.38 16.99
N SER A 382 17.99 10.45 16.38
CA SER A 382 17.65 11.69 17.08
C SER A 382 16.44 11.57 18.01
N VAL A 383 15.52 10.65 17.71
CA VAL A 383 14.32 10.37 18.51
C VAL A 383 14.47 9.15 19.42
N ALA A 384 15.60 8.42 19.33
CA ALA A 384 15.92 7.32 20.23
C ALA A 384 16.10 7.82 21.68
N LYS A 385 15.67 6.98 22.61
CA LYS A 385 15.60 7.18 24.06
C LYS A 385 15.84 5.84 24.75
N GLY A 386 15.87 5.85 26.08
CA GLY A 386 16.21 4.66 26.88
C GLY A 386 17.71 4.56 27.11
N LYS A 387 18.10 3.60 27.93
CA LYS A 387 19.50 3.37 28.31
C LYS A 387 20.30 2.79 27.15
N ASN A 388 19.65 1.96 26.33
CA ASN A 388 20.28 1.28 25.20
C ASN A 388 19.83 1.85 23.84
N GLY A 389 18.92 2.85 23.83
CA GLY A 389 18.39 3.42 22.58
C GLY A 389 17.18 2.65 22.01
N GLY A 390 16.53 1.80 22.82
CA GLY A 390 15.40 0.96 22.41
C GLY A 390 14.02 1.61 22.51
N LEU A 391 13.94 2.83 23.05
CA LEU A 391 12.68 3.57 23.21
C LEU A 391 12.66 4.75 22.24
N PHE A 392 11.48 5.22 21.86
CA PHE A 392 11.37 6.31 20.88
C PHE A 392 10.35 7.35 21.29
N SER A 393 10.69 8.62 21.05
CA SER A 393 9.84 9.77 21.26
C SER A 393 9.14 10.22 19.97
N TYR A 394 8.14 11.08 20.07
CA TYR A 394 7.42 11.62 18.90
C TYR A 394 8.30 12.59 18.10
N MET A 395 8.97 13.49 18.81
CA MET A 395 9.98 14.44 18.32
C MET A 395 11.23 14.40 19.22
N PRO A 396 12.39 14.91 18.77
CA PRO A 396 13.65 14.79 19.51
C PRO A 396 13.59 15.30 20.97
N GLY A 397 12.87 16.39 21.21
CA GLY A 397 12.74 17.04 22.52
C GLY A 397 11.66 16.45 23.44
N SER A 398 10.96 15.39 23.03
CA SER A 398 9.88 14.76 23.82
C SER A 398 10.32 13.46 24.48
N GLY A 399 9.56 13.00 25.49
CA GLY A 399 9.78 11.70 26.14
C GLY A 399 9.31 10.52 25.28
N PRO A 400 9.79 9.28 25.58
CA PRO A 400 9.34 8.11 24.87
C PRO A 400 7.88 7.76 25.19
N THR A 401 7.18 7.19 24.22
CA THR A 401 5.82 6.63 24.41
C THR A 401 5.76 5.20 23.89
N PRO A 402 4.81 4.36 24.35
CA PRO A 402 4.66 2.99 23.84
C PRO A 402 4.44 2.94 22.33
N ALA A 403 3.53 3.77 21.81
CA ALA A 403 3.22 3.87 20.39
C ALA A 403 4.46 4.23 19.55
N MET A 404 5.17 5.30 19.93
CA MET A 404 6.35 5.74 19.17
C MET A 404 7.49 4.74 19.30
N SER A 405 7.64 4.10 20.47
CA SER A 405 8.64 3.05 20.66
C SER A 405 8.40 1.85 19.75
N ALA A 406 7.14 1.42 19.60
CA ALA A 406 6.78 0.36 18.66
C ALA A 406 7.07 0.75 17.20
N VAL A 407 6.76 1.99 16.80
CA VAL A 407 7.07 2.49 15.45
C VAL A 407 8.58 2.49 15.19
N GLY A 408 9.37 3.11 16.08
CA GLY A 408 10.82 3.22 15.92
C GLY A 408 11.53 1.86 15.93
N LEU A 409 11.08 0.94 16.80
CA LEU A 409 11.56 -0.44 16.79
C LEU A 409 11.27 -1.13 15.47
N LEU A 410 10.05 -1.05 14.94
CA LEU A 410 9.70 -1.68 13.66
C LEU A 410 10.55 -1.12 12.52
N CYS A 411 10.75 0.20 12.48
CA CYS A 411 11.63 0.84 11.50
C CYS A 411 13.07 0.34 11.60
N ASN A 412 13.58 0.14 12.82
CA ASN A 412 14.90 -0.41 13.06
C ASN A 412 15.00 -1.90 12.67
N GLN A 413 13.97 -2.71 12.93
CA GLN A 413 13.90 -4.10 12.48
C GLN A 413 14.01 -4.18 10.95
N TYR A 414 13.23 -3.36 10.22
CA TYR A 414 13.31 -3.28 8.76
C TYR A 414 14.65 -2.71 8.24
N SER A 415 15.37 -1.99 9.09
CA SER A 415 16.71 -1.47 8.82
C SER A 415 17.85 -2.43 9.15
N GLY A 416 17.54 -3.64 9.63
CA GLY A 416 18.50 -4.71 9.92
C GLY A 416 18.97 -4.79 11.37
N MET A 417 18.25 -4.20 12.33
CA MET A 417 18.54 -4.39 13.76
C MET A 417 18.48 -5.87 14.12
N GLU A 418 19.48 -6.38 14.84
CA GLU A 418 19.53 -7.79 15.25
C GLU A 418 18.58 -8.07 16.43
N ARG A 419 18.08 -9.32 16.52
CA ARG A 419 17.19 -9.76 17.60
C ARG A 419 17.74 -9.49 19.00
N ASN A 420 19.03 -9.76 19.20
CA ASN A 420 19.68 -9.71 20.51
C ASN A 420 20.38 -8.36 20.77
N ASP A 421 20.16 -7.36 19.91
CA ASP A 421 20.65 -6.01 20.12
C ASP A 421 20.10 -5.46 21.46
N PRO A 422 20.93 -4.85 22.34
CA PRO A 422 20.47 -4.31 23.61
C PRO A 422 19.31 -3.30 23.50
N ALA A 423 19.23 -2.55 22.38
CA ALA A 423 18.11 -1.66 22.09
C ALA A 423 16.83 -2.45 21.74
N MET A 424 16.95 -3.53 20.96
CA MET A 424 15.80 -4.39 20.63
C MET A 424 15.23 -5.06 21.89
N VAL A 425 16.11 -5.57 22.77
CA VAL A 425 15.68 -6.19 24.04
C VAL A 425 15.05 -5.15 24.97
N GLU A 426 15.63 -3.96 25.10
CA GLU A 426 15.05 -2.86 25.88
C GLU A 426 13.65 -2.49 25.38
N GLY A 427 13.51 -2.31 24.07
CA GLY A 427 12.25 -1.95 23.44
C GLY A 427 11.19 -3.05 23.54
N MET A 428 11.55 -4.31 23.34
CA MET A 428 10.64 -5.46 23.51
C MET A 428 10.09 -5.51 24.94
N ASN A 429 10.95 -5.37 25.95
CA ASN A 429 10.54 -5.36 27.35
C ASN A 429 9.58 -4.19 27.65
N TYR A 430 9.85 -3.01 27.08
CA TYR A 430 8.98 -1.86 27.22
C TYR A 430 7.62 -2.06 26.54
N VAL A 431 7.58 -2.64 25.33
CA VAL A 431 6.34 -3.00 24.63
C VAL A 431 5.52 -4.00 25.47
N MET A 432 6.15 -5.07 25.95
CA MET A 432 5.49 -6.09 26.78
C MET A 432 4.95 -5.52 28.10
N ALA A 433 5.71 -4.62 28.75
CA ALA A 433 5.26 -3.95 29.97
C ALA A 433 4.01 -3.07 29.74
N ASN A 434 3.75 -2.65 28.50
CA ASN A 434 2.62 -1.81 28.12
C ASN A 434 1.48 -2.59 27.42
N LEU A 435 1.52 -3.93 27.40
CA LEU A 435 0.51 -4.77 26.75
C LEU A 435 -0.94 -4.42 27.13
N ALA A 436 -1.20 -4.05 28.39
CA ALA A 436 -2.53 -3.64 28.84
C ALA A 436 -3.05 -2.40 28.10
N GLY A 437 -2.17 -1.43 27.81
CA GLY A 437 -2.51 -0.21 27.09
C GLY A 437 -2.85 -0.45 25.61
N ALA A 438 -2.41 -1.56 25.02
CA ALA A 438 -2.72 -1.93 23.65
C ALA A 438 -4.24 -2.14 23.42
N LYS A 439 -5.00 -2.44 24.47
CA LYS A 439 -6.47 -2.58 24.40
C LYS A 439 -7.22 -1.27 24.16
N SER A 440 -6.57 -0.14 24.41
CA SER A 440 -7.16 1.21 24.30
C SER A 440 -6.51 2.08 23.23
N ASP A 441 -5.50 1.55 22.52
CA ASP A 441 -4.76 2.27 21.50
C ASP A 441 -4.49 1.36 20.30
N SER A 442 -5.41 1.40 19.32
CA SER A 442 -5.33 0.61 18.08
C SER A 442 -4.00 0.84 17.33
N TYR A 443 -3.45 2.06 17.39
CA TYR A 443 -2.22 2.39 16.68
C TYR A 443 -1.00 1.73 17.35
N PHE A 444 -0.92 1.80 18.69
CA PHE A 444 0.11 1.06 19.43
C PHE A 444 -0.03 -0.45 19.21
N LEU A 445 -1.23 -1.01 19.34
CA LEU A 445 -1.50 -2.43 19.13
C LEU A 445 -0.99 -2.92 17.77
N TYR A 446 -1.23 -2.16 16.71
CA TYR A 446 -0.81 -2.50 15.35
C TYR A 446 0.70 -2.58 15.17
N TYR A 447 1.42 -1.53 15.57
CA TYR A 447 2.87 -1.48 15.40
C TYR A 447 3.56 -2.47 16.32
N ALA A 448 3.12 -2.56 17.58
CA ALA A 448 3.70 -3.49 18.53
C ALA A 448 3.47 -4.94 18.13
N THR A 449 2.31 -5.29 17.56
CA THR A 449 2.07 -6.65 17.04
C THR A 449 3.06 -7.01 15.93
N GLN A 450 3.39 -6.10 15.02
CA GLN A 450 4.40 -6.36 14.00
C GLN A 450 5.80 -6.54 14.60
N VAL A 451 6.17 -5.70 15.59
CA VAL A 451 7.46 -5.83 16.30
C VAL A 451 7.57 -7.18 16.98
N MET A 452 6.52 -7.60 17.70
CA MET A 452 6.50 -8.86 18.43
C MET A 452 6.41 -10.06 17.49
N HIS A 453 5.71 -9.97 16.37
CA HIS A 453 5.64 -11.04 15.35
C HIS A 453 7.02 -11.34 14.75
N ASN A 454 7.85 -10.31 14.59
CA ASN A 454 9.22 -10.51 14.14
C ASN A 454 10.10 -11.22 15.18
N LEU A 455 9.70 -11.24 16.45
CA LEU A 455 10.40 -11.81 17.60
C LEU A 455 9.75 -13.13 18.06
N PRO A 456 9.99 -14.27 17.39
CA PRO A 456 9.44 -15.54 17.85
C PRO A 456 9.94 -15.87 19.26
N GLY A 457 9.03 -16.39 20.09
CA GLY A 457 9.30 -16.77 21.48
C GLY A 457 8.09 -16.57 22.40
N PRO A 458 8.24 -16.86 23.70
CA PRO A 458 7.16 -16.76 24.69
C PRO A 458 6.53 -15.36 24.77
N GLU A 459 7.30 -14.32 24.49
CA GLU A 459 6.81 -12.94 24.46
C GLU A 459 5.82 -12.73 23.31
N TRP A 460 6.10 -13.28 22.12
CA TRP A 460 5.17 -13.28 20.99
C TRP A 460 3.90 -14.05 21.34
N ASP A 461 4.01 -15.26 21.88
CA ASP A 461 2.84 -16.09 22.21
C ASP A 461 1.93 -15.40 23.22
N THR A 462 2.53 -14.70 24.19
CA THR A 462 1.82 -13.92 25.20
C THR A 462 1.15 -12.70 24.56
N TRP A 463 1.87 -11.94 23.73
CA TRP A 463 1.34 -10.77 23.04
C TRP A 463 0.18 -11.16 22.12
N ASN A 464 0.42 -12.10 21.21
CA ASN A 464 -0.50 -12.55 20.18
C ASN A 464 -1.81 -13.06 20.77
N ARG A 465 -1.75 -13.87 21.84
CA ARG A 465 -2.95 -14.37 22.54
C ARG A 465 -3.80 -13.22 23.10
N ASN A 466 -3.16 -12.26 23.76
CA ASN A 466 -3.87 -11.14 24.37
C ASN A 466 -4.47 -10.20 23.31
N ALA A 467 -3.71 -9.89 22.26
CA ALA A 467 -4.17 -9.10 21.12
C ALA A 467 -5.37 -9.78 20.43
N ARG A 468 -5.20 -11.05 20.01
CA ARG A 468 -6.23 -11.82 19.31
C ARG A 468 -7.51 -11.94 20.13
N ARG A 469 -7.42 -12.35 21.41
CA ARG A 469 -8.58 -12.48 22.29
C ARG A 469 -9.31 -11.15 22.45
N HIS A 470 -8.57 -10.07 22.65
CA HIS A 470 -9.15 -8.74 22.76
C HIS A 470 -9.93 -8.38 21.50
N LEU A 471 -9.29 -8.48 20.32
CA LEU A 471 -9.91 -8.11 19.04
C LEU A 471 -11.14 -8.96 18.70
N ILE A 472 -11.10 -10.27 18.93
CA ILE A 472 -12.26 -11.15 18.71
C ILE A 472 -13.42 -10.76 19.64
N SER A 473 -13.12 -10.48 20.93
CA SER A 473 -14.13 -10.16 21.94
C SER A 473 -14.77 -8.78 21.77
N THR A 474 -14.07 -7.82 21.15
CA THR A 474 -14.54 -6.44 20.99
C THR A 474 -15.07 -6.14 19.60
N GLN A 475 -15.00 -7.09 18.66
CA GLN A 475 -15.60 -6.93 17.34
C GLN A 475 -17.12 -6.83 17.47
N ILE A 476 -17.71 -5.85 16.79
CA ILE A 476 -19.15 -5.65 16.77
C ILE A 476 -19.77 -6.83 16.00
N LYS A 477 -20.78 -7.48 16.59
CA LYS A 477 -21.40 -8.70 16.05
C LYS A 477 -22.78 -8.49 15.44
N GLU A 478 -23.39 -7.33 15.66
CA GLU A 478 -24.79 -7.08 15.31
C GLU A 478 -24.98 -5.78 14.53
N GLY A 479 -26.09 -5.72 13.80
CA GLY A 479 -26.53 -4.53 13.06
C GLY A 479 -25.62 -4.14 11.90
N CYS A 480 -25.79 -2.92 11.40
CA CYS A 480 -25.04 -2.44 10.24
C CYS A 480 -23.51 -2.46 10.45
N ALA A 481 -23.08 -2.23 11.69
CA ALA A 481 -21.69 -2.20 12.13
C ALA A 481 -21.08 -3.60 12.37
N ALA A 482 -21.82 -4.69 12.20
CA ALA A 482 -21.29 -6.04 12.37
C ALA A 482 -20.05 -6.27 11.49
N GLY A 483 -19.00 -6.84 12.09
CA GLY A 483 -17.68 -7.06 11.48
C GLY A 483 -16.67 -5.93 11.72
N SER A 484 -17.12 -4.76 12.20
CA SER A 484 -16.25 -3.62 12.49
C SER A 484 -15.80 -3.54 13.95
N TRP A 485 -14.93 -2.56 14.23
CA TRP A 485 -14.58 -2.16 15.59
C TRP A 485 -14.83 -0.68 15.80
N ALA A 486 -15.27 -0.33 17.01
CA ALA A 486 -15.36 1.05 17.43
C ALA A 486 -13.95 1.70 17.42
N PRO A 487 -13.83 2.99 17.09
CA PRO A 487 -12.55 3.71 17.17
C PRO A 487 -12.05 3.77 18.62
N THR A 488 -10.76 3.49 18.83
CA THR A 488 -10.08 3.68 20.12
C THR A 488 -8.75 4.40 19.94
N GLY A 489 -8.29 5.09 20.99
CA GLY A 489 -7.02 5.81 21.01
C GLY A 489 -6.86 6.78 19.83
N HIS A 490 -5.80 6.56 19.03
CA HIS A 490 -5.43 7.41 17.89
C HIS A 490 -6.20 7.09 16.59
N SER A 491 -7.28 6.32 16.64
CA SER A 491 -8.05 5.97 15.44
C SER A 491 -8.86 7.15 14.91
N ALA A 492 -8.69 7.47 13.62
CA ALA A 492 -9.39 8.56 12.94
C ALA A 492 -10.84 8.21 12.54
N GLY A 493 -11.32 6.99 12.81
CA GLY A 493 -12.69 6.56 12.53
C GLY A 493 -12.84 5.05 12.35
N PRO A 494 -14.07 4.54 12.15
CA PRO A 494 -14.33 3.10 12.07
C PRO A 494 -13.62 2.39 10.91
N VAL A 495 -13.40 3.07 9.78
CA VAL A 495 -12.62 2.52 8.66
C VAL A 495 -11.18 2.24 9.09
N MET A 496 -10.51 3.22 9.71
CA MET A 496 -9.16 3.05 10.24
C MET A 496 -9.12 1.99 11.34
N SER A 497 -10.04 2.05 12.32
CA SER A 497 -10.11 1.08 13.43
C SER A 497 -10.25 -0.34 12.92
N THR A 498 -11.21 -0.56 12.02
CA THR A 498 -11.53 -1.88 11.47
C THR A 498 -10.39 -2.41 10.61
N SER A 499 -9.81 -1.55 9.77
CA SER A 499 -8.65 -1.91 8.97
C SER A 499 -7.47 -2.32 9.85
N ILE A 500 -7.08 -1.47 10.80
CA ILE A 500 -5.92 -1.75 11.66
C ILE A 500 -6.12 -3.02 12.50
N HIS A 501 -7.31 -3.25 13.04
CA HIS A 501 -7.60 -4.47 13.79
C HIS A 501 -7.61 -5.71 12.91
N ALA A 502 -8.17 -5.64 11.69
CA ALA A 502 -8.04 -6.71 10.73
C ALA A 502 -6.56 -6.99 10.45
N LEU A 503 -5.80 -5.98 10.00
CA LEU A 503 -4.37 -6.11 9.68
C LEU A 503 -3.52 -6.66 10.85
N THR A 504 -3.91 -6.40 12.09
CA THR A 504 -3.28 -6.97 13.29
C THR A 504 -3.50 -8.48 13.38
N LEU A 505 -4.71 -8.96 13.07
CA LEU A 505 -5.03 -10.40 13.01
C LEU A 505 -4.44 -11.09 11.77
N GLU A 506 -4.10 -10.33 10.74
CA GLU A 506 -3.53 -10.83 9.48
C GLU A 506 -1.99 -10.90 9.47
N VAL A 507 -1.35 -10.48 10.56
CA VAL A 507 0.11 -10.32 10.66
C VAL A 507 0.90 -11.58 10.27
N TYR A 508 0.35 -12.77 10.52
CA TYR A 508 0.99 -14.07 10.35
C TYR A 508 1.46 -14.34 8.92
N TYR A 509 0.63 -13.97 7.94
CA TYR A 509 0.87 -14.23 6.53
C TYR A 509 1.23 -12.96 5.76
N ARG A 510 0.99 -11.80 6.37
CA ARG A 510 1.30 -10.50 5.77
C ARG A 510 2.79 -10.20 5.75
N TYR A 511 3.50 -10.59 6.80
CA TYR A 511 4.94 -10.39 6.98
C TYR A 511 5.61 -11.71 7.39
N LEU A 512 6.62 -12.13 6.63
CA LEU A 512 7.49 -13.23 7.06
C LEU A 512 8.28 -12.79 8.30
N PRO A 513 8.29 -13.57 9.40
CA PRO A 513 9.00 -13.19 10.62
C PRO A 513 10.50 -12.95 10.34
N LEU A 514 10.96 -11.71 10.51
CA LEU A 514 12.30 -11.29 10.11
C LEU A 514 13.41 -12.15 10.75
N TYR A 515 13.31 -12.44 12.05
CA TYR A 515 14.38 -13.11 12.79
C TYR A 515 14.35 -14.65 12.71
N GLN A 516 13.27 -15.26 12.20
CA GLN A 516 13.28 -16.69 11.89
C GLN A 516 14.28 -17.01 10.76
N LEU A 517 14.50 -16.05 9.85
CA LEU A 517 15.49 -16.17 8.79
C LEU A 517 16.93 -16.10 9.32
N ASP A 518 17.17 -15.35 10.39
CA ASP A 518 18.52 -15.18 10.95
C ASP A 518 18.97 -16.38 11.79
N ASN A 519 18.06 -17.01 12.55
CA ASN A 519 18.36 -18.26 13.26
C ASN A 519 18.75 -19.40 12.30
N LYS A 520 18.09 -19.51 11.14
CA LYS A 520 18.47 -20.47 10.09
C LYS A 520 19.86 -20.17 9.51
N LYS A 521 20.24 -18.89 9.34
CA LYS A 521 21.60 -18.50 8.90
C LYS A 521 22.66 -18.84 9.93
N GLN A 522 22.37 -18.71 11.23
CA GLN A 522 23.31 -19.07 12.29
C GLN A 522 23.49 -20.58 12.40
N ALA A 523 22.41 -21.36 12.31
CA ALA A 523 22.45 -22.83 12.30
C ALA A 523 23.26 -23.37 11.10
N LEU A 524 23.08 -22.80 9.91
CA LEU A 524 23.86 -23.14 8.71
C LEU A 524 25.35 -22.76 8.82
N LYS A 525 25.72 -21.81 9.71
CA LYS A 525 27.11 -21.45 10.00
C LYS A 525 27.73 -22.28 11.12
N SER A 526 26.93 -22.83 12.04
CA SER A 526 27.41 -23.67 13.15
C SER A 526 27.62 -25.14 12.75
N GLY A 527 27.10 -25.57 11.59
CA GLY A 527 27.38 -26.91 11.05
C GLY A 527 26.67 -28.05 11.77
N ASP A 528 25.47 -27.80 12.28
CA ASP A 528 24.56 -28.83 12.81
C ASP A 528 23.56 -29.34 11.76
#